data_AF-A0A7Y5D763-F1
#
_entry.id   AF-A0A7Y5D763-F1
#
_cell.length_a   1.000
_cell.length_b   1.000
_cell.length_c   1.000
_cell.angle_alpha   90.00
_cell.angle_beta   90.00
_cell.angle_gamma   90.00
#
_symmetry.space_group_name_H-M   'P 1'
#
loop_
_entity.id
_entity.type
_entity.pdbx_description
1 polymer ?
#
loop_
_entity_poly.entity_id
_entity_poly.type
_entity_poly.pdbx_seq_one_letter_code
_entity_poly.pdbx_strand_id
1 'polypeptide(L)'
;MAAHLPSASDWPDTGNRLAYRFLSPVLLAPGSPPELRRLLDRIVEQAVLANARSRQPRWRRMLLQFNTTLRLSKAIEARQALAREQPIDLLDVVACSSGPEQRVDELVEVFLSFLFAIAGSVGFVLGWSLYLAGTHPDRETPPEWMVQEALRLWPVAWQLGRHPTKDHEISGVSVGAADEVVVCPYLVHRNPQYWSEPTSFQPQRWSSPDAWRNPAFIPFGYGPHRCIAADLSSQLVSAMLGAILRSNMLSIEAHETRPTVAAAMAPPPFRMTLRPRG
;
A
#
# COMPACT_ATOMS: atom_id res chain seq x y z
N MET A 1 4.90 -14.22 -13.31
CA MET A 1 4.05 -13.71 -12.21
C MET A 1 2.67 -14.37 -12.15
N ALA A 2 1.94 -14.51 -13.27
CA ALA A 2 0.68 -15.27 -13.32
C ALA A 2 0.84 -16.77 -12.99
N ALA A 3 2.00 -17.37 -13.31
CA ALA A 3 2.30 -18.79 -13.05
C ALA A 3 2.35 -19.22 -11.56
N HIS A 4 2.15 -18.29 -10.61
CA HIS A 4 2.24 -18.58 -9.17
C HIS A 4 1.00 -18.14 -8.39
N LEU A 5 -0.09 -17.74 -9.06
CA LEU A 5 -1.38 -17.56 -8.42
C LEU A 5 -2.18 -18.86 -8.55
N PRO A 6 -2.73 -19.39 -7.45
CA PRO A 6 -3.61 -20.54 -7.53
C PRO A 6 -4.88 -20.19 -8.32
N SER A 7 -5.55 -21.19 -8.87
CA SER A 7 -6.81 -21.02 -9.61
C SER A 7 -7.91 -20.39 -8.76
N ALA A 8 -7.88 -20.57 -7.44
CA ALA A 8 -8.71 -19.87 -6.48
C ALA A 8 -7.85 -19.29 -5.35
N SER A 9 -8.13 -18.05 -4.95
CA SER A 9 -7.37 -17.32 -3.92
C SER A 9 -8.25 -16.37 -3.10
N ASP A 10 -7.87 -16.14 -1.84
CA ASP A 10 -8.58 -15.25 -0.92
C ASP A 10 -7.86 -13.90 -0.80
N TRP A 11 -8.61 -12.83 -1.00
CA TRP A 11 -8.14 -11.44 -1.05
C TRP A 11 -8.73 -10.61 0.09
N PRO A 12 -8.05 -9.55 0.55
CA PRO A 12 -6.80 -8.96 0.01
C PRO A 12 -5.50 -9.65 0.40
N ASP A 13 -5.53 -10.64 1.30
CA ASP A 13 -4.30 -11.23 1.86
C ASP A 13 -3.37 -11.83 0.79
N THR A 14 -3.93 -12.43 -0.27
CA THR A 14 -3.15 -12.90 -1.44
C THR A 14 -2.38 -11.76 -2.12
N GLY A 15 -2.98 -10.59 -2.27
CA GLY A 15 -2.34 -9.42 -2.87
C GLY A 15 -1.13 -8.96 -2.07
N ASN A 16 -1.28 -8.87 -0.75
CA ASN A 16 -0.20 -8.45 0.14
C ASN A 16 0.98 -9.44 0.12
N ARG A 17 0.68 -10.75 0.12
CA ARG A 17 1.71 -11.80 -0.01
C ARG A 17 2.40 -11.74 -1.37
N LEU A 18 1.66 -11.49 -2.45
CA LEU A 18 2.23 -11.39 -3.79
C LEU A 18 3.18 -10.19 -3.91
N ALA A 19 2.76 -9.02 -3.43
CA ALA A 19 3.58 -7.81 -3.39
C ALA A 19 4.84 -8.02 -2.55
N TYR A 20 4.69 -8.56 -1.32
CA TYR A 20 5.82 -8.87 -0.46
C TYR A 20 6.80 -9.85 -1.10
N ARG A 21 6.34 -10.97 -1.65
CA ARG A 21 7.23 -11.96 -2.28
C ARG A 21 8.02 -11.34 -3.44
N PHE A 22 7.35 -10.56 -4.29
CA PHE A 22 7.98 -9.92 -5.45
C PHE A 22 9.03 -8.88 -5.04
N LEU A 23 8.76 -8.10 -4.00
CA LEU A 23 9.65 -7.03 -3.54
C LEU A 23 10.57 -7.46 -2.37
N SER A 24 10.47 -8.70 -1.91
CA SER A 24 11.31 -9.22 -0.82
C SER A 24 12.81 -9.08 -1.06
N PRO A 25 13.37 -9.23 -2.28
CA PRO A 25 14.80 -9.03 -2.50
C PRO A 25 15.24 -7.57 -2.36
N VAL A 26 14.31 -6.62 -2.56
CA VAL A 26 14.56 -5.17 -2.37
C VAL A 26 14.53 -4.82 -0.88
N LEU A 27 13.63 -5.44 -0.11
CA LEU A 27 13.54 -5.26 1.34
C LEU A 27 14.75 -5.87 2.06
N LEU A 28 15.13 -7.09 1.67
CA LEU A 28 16.27 -7.82 2.22
C LEU A 28 16.96 -8.62 1.12
N ALA A 29 18.24 -8.34 0.92
CA ALA A 29 19.06 -9.02 -0.07
C ALA A 29 19.04 -10.55 0.16
N PRO A 30 19.12 -11.37 -0.91
CA PRO A 30 19.11 -12.83 -0.82
C PRO A 30 20.13 -13.43 0.15
N GLY A 31 21.29 -12.78 0.33
CA GLY A 31 22.33 -13.19 1.27
C GLY A 31 22.09 -12.79 2.74
N SER A 32 20.97 -12.15 3.06
CA SER A 32 20.63 -11.77 4.44
C SER A 32 20.40 -13.01 5.32
N PRO A 33 20.67 -12.92 6.65
CA PRO A 33 20.44 -14.03 7.57
C PRO A 33 19.02 -14.62 7.48
N PRO A 34 18.86 -15.95 7.40
CA PRO A 34 17.55 -16.60 7.27
C PRO A 34 16.56 -16.26 8.40
N GLU A 35 17.06 -15.99 9.60
CA GLU A 35 16.27 -15.60 10.77
C GLU A 35 15.56 -14.26 10.57
N LEU A 36 16.20 -13.35 9.83
CA LEU A 36 15.68 -12.02 9.55
C LEU A 36 14.55 -12.10 8.51
N ARG A 37 14.71 -12.96 7.49
CA ARG A 37 13.65 -13.26 6.54
C ARG A 37 12.43 -13.88 7.21
N ARG A 38 12.65 -14.91 8.06
CA ARG A 38 11.58 -15.52 8.88
C ARG A 38 10.91 -14.53 9.84
N LEU A 39 11.60 -13.48 10.26
CA LEU A 39 11.01 -12.40 11.04
C LEU A 39 10.07 -11.55 10.18
N LEU A 40 10.52 -11.11 9.00
CA LEU A 40 9.69 -10.33 8.09
C LEU A 40 8.45 -11.10 7.62
N ASP A 41 8.59 -12.38 7.30
CA ASP A 41 7.47 -13.24 6.92
C ASP A 41 6.38 -13.24 8.01
N ARG A 42 6.78 -13.40 9.28
CA ARG A 42 5.86 -13.33 10.43
C ARG A 42 5.25 -11.95 10.61
N ILE A 43 6.01 -10.87 10.40
CA ILE A 43 5.49 -9.50 10.50
C ILE A 43 4.43 -9.27 9.43
N VAL A 44 4.69 -9.68 8.19
CA VAL A 44 3.73 -9.54 7.09
C VAL A 44 2.43 -10.26 7.44
N GLU A 45 2.52 -11.52 7.86
CA GLU A 45 1.35 -12.33 8.24
C GLU A 45 0.54 -11.78 9.42
N GLN A 46 1.22 -11.24 10.44
CA GLN A 46 0.60 -10.90 11.71
C GLN A 46 0.29 -9.41 11.89
N ALA A 47 0.87 -8.53 11.08
CA ALA A 47 0.74 -7.09 11.23
C ALA A 47 0.40 -6.31 9.93
N VAL A 48 0.68 -6.88 8.74
CA VAL A 48 0.46 -6.19 7.45
C VAL A 48 -0.81 -6.67 6.73
N LEU A 49 -1.18 -7.95 6.86
CA LEU A 49 -2.42 -8.48 6.27
C LEU A 49 -3.67 -7.71 6.75
N ALA A 50 -4.73 -7.70 5.93
CA ALA A 50 -5.94 -6.99 6.30
C ALA A 50 -6.54 -7.59 7.58
N ASN A 51 -6.87 -6.75 8.55
CA ASN A 51 -7.34 -7.16 9.87
C ASN A 51 -6.36 -8.05 10.67
N ALA A 52 -5.07 -8.15 10.29
CA ALA A 52 -4.13 -9.03 11.00
C ALA A 52 -4.04 -8.73 12.51
N ARG A 53 -4.11 -7.45 12.88
CA ARG A 53 -4.07 -7.00 14.28
C ARG A 53 -5.28 -7.43 15.12
N SER A 54 -6.44 -7.68 14.52
CA SER A 54 -7.62 -8.18 15.25
C SER A 54 -7.65 -9.70 15.36
N ARG A 55 -6.87 -10.43 14.54
CA ARG A 55 -6.78 -11.90 14.55
C ARG A 55 -5.88 -12.46 15.67
N GLN A 56 -5.17 -11.62 16.43
CA GLN A 56 -4.21 -12.04 17.45
C GLN A 56 -4.48 -11.41 18.83
N PRO A 57 -4.38 -12.17 19.93
CA PRO A 57 -4.51 -11.63 21.28
C PRO A 57 -3.40 -10.60 21.59
N ARG A 58 -3.70 -9.61 22.45
CA ARG A 58 -2.80 -8.48 22.75
C ARG A 58 -1.40 -8.93 23.18
N TRP A 59 -1.28 -9.97 24.01
CA TRP A 59 0.01 -10.46 24.49
C TRP A 59 0.91 -11.01 23.37
N ARG A 60 0.35 -11.70 22.36
CA ARG A 60 1.12 -12.17 21.19
C ARG A 60 1.65 -11.01 20.37
N ARG A 61 0.85 -9.94 20.23
CA ARG A 61 1.27 -8.71 19.54
C ARG A 61 2.42 -8.02 20.27
N MET A 62 2.34 -7.92 21.60
CA MET A 62 3.43 -7.35 22.40
C MET A 62 4.71 -8.19 22.29
N LEU A 63 4.60 -9.52 22.36
CA LEU A 63 5.74 -10.42 22.18
C LEU A 63 6.36 -10.31 20.78
N LEU A 64 5.53 -10.20 19.74
CA LEU A 64 6.01 -9.98 18.37
C LEU A 64 6.71 -8.63 18.26
N GLN A 65 6.11 -7.55 18.76
CA GLN A 65 6.69 -6.20 18.71
C GLN A 65 8.06 -6.17 19.40
N PHE A 66 8.15 -6.71 20.61
CA PHE A 66 9.42 -6.79 21.34
C PHE A 66 10.49 -7.57 20.58
N ASN A 67 10.15 -8.76 20.08
CA ASN A 67 11.09 -9.57 19.29
C ASN A 67 11.50 -8.88 17.98
N THR A 68 10.58 -8.18 17.33
CA THR A 68 10.83 -7.41 16.12
C THR A 68 11.80 -6.27 16.38
N THR A 69 11.54 -5.45 17.39
CA THR A 69 12.42 -4.34 17.77
C THR A 69 13.82 -4.84 18.11
N LEU A 70 13.94 -5.86 18.96
CA LEU A 70 15.24 -6.42 19.33
C LEU A 70 16.05 -6.93 18.14
N ARG A 71 15.41 -7.72 17.26
CA ARG A 71 16.12 -8.37 16.15
C ARG A 71 16.45 -7.40 15.02
N LEU A 72 15.55 -6.47 14.71
CA LEU A 72 15.83 -5.43 13.71
C LEU A 72 16.87 -4.45 14.21
N SER A 73 16.85 -4.07 15.50
CA SER A 73 17.88 -3.19 16.07
C SER A 73 19.27 -3.81 15.91
N LYS A 74 19.44 -5.08 16.33
CA LYS A 74 20.69 -5.80 16.14
C LYS A 74 21.12 -5.89 14.67
N ALA A 75 20.17 -6.11 13.76
CA ALA A 75 20.48 -6.17 12.34
C ALA A 75 20.95 -4.80 11.82
N ILE A 76 20.28 -3.71 12.19
CA ILE A 76 20.64 -2.34 11.81
C ILE A 76 22.02 -1.97 12.35
N GLU A 77 22.29 -2.21 13.64
CA GLU A 77 23.59 -1.96 14.25
C GLU A 77 24.71 -2.73 13.54
N ALA A 78 24.49 -4.01 13.23
CA ALA A 78 25.44 -4.82 12.48
C ALA A 78 25.70 -4.26 11.07
N ARG A 79 24.68 -3.69 10.42
CA ARG A 79 24.80 -3.06 9.09
C ARG A 79 25.56 -1.75 9.15
N GLN A 80 25.29 -0.91 10.16
CA GLN A 80 26.00 0.33 10.42
C GLN A 80 27.49 0.07 10.69
N ALA A 81 27.82 -0.97 11.46
CA ALA A 81 29.20 -1.35 11.73
C ALA A 81 29.99 -1.81 10.49
N LEU A 82 29.30 -2.31 9.46
CA LEU A 82 29.94 -2.66 8.18
C LEU A 82 30.29 -1.44 7.33
N ALA A 83 29.68 -0.27 7.59
CA ALA A 83 29.92 1.00 6.88
C ALA A 83 29.95 0.85 5.35
N ARG A 84 28.97 0.13 4.77
CA ARG A 84 28.91 -0.12 3.33
C ARG A 84 28.75 1.19 2.57
N GLU A 85 29.60 1.41 1.56
CA GLU A 85 29.49 2.57 0.65
C GLU A 85 28.24 2.51 -0.23
N GLN A 86 27.83 1.30 -0.63
CA GLN A 86 26.63 1.10 -1.46
C GLN A 86 25.64 0.17 -0.76
N PRO A 87 24.38 0.60 -0.57
CA PRO A 87 23.35 -0.23 0.03
C PRO A 87 22.94 -1.37 -0.91
N ILE A 88 22.86 -2.60 -0.41
CA ILE A 88 22.45 -3.77 -1.22
C ILE A 88 20.96 -4.10 -1.12
N ASP A 89 20.27 -3.52 -0.14
CA ASP A 89 18.81 -3.60 0.04
C ASP A 89 18.31 -2.40 0.85
N LEU A 90 17.00 -2.35 1.12
CA LEU A 90 16.37 -1.25 1.84
C LEU A 90 16.75 -1.19 3.33
N LEU A 91 17.11 -2.33 3.95
CA LEU A 91 17.57 -2.30 5.34
C LEU A 91 18.93 -1.61 5.45
N ASP A 92 19.82 -1.77 4.46
CA ASP A 92 21.05 -0.97 4.37
C ASP A 92 20.75 0.52 4.21
N VAL A 93 19.82 0.87 3.30
CA VAL A 93 19.45 2.28 3.10
C VAL A 93 19.02 2.91 4.42
N VAL A 94 18.14 2.24 5.17
CA VAL A 94 17.65 2.75 6.46
C VAL A 94 18.77 2.80 7.51
N ALA A 95 19.62 1.78 7.57
CA ALA A 95 20.74 1.76 8.50
C ALA A 95 21.74 2.90 8.23
N CYS A 96 22.03 3.17 6.95
CA CYS A 96 23.00 4.17 6.52
C CYS A 96 22.42 5.60 6.41
N SER A 97 21.09 5.77 6.44
CA SER A 97 20.45 7.10 6.38
C SER A 97 20.46 7.88 7.70
N SER A 98 21.16 7.37 8.72
CA SER A 98 21.12 7.90 10.08
C SER A 98 22.01 9.14 10.28
N GLY A 99 21.44 10.19 10.87
CA GLY A 99 22.21 11.29 11.45
C GLY A 99 22.81 10.91 12.80
N PRO A 100 23.80 11.66 13.33
CA PRO A 100 24.54 11.31 14.54
C PRO A 100 23.70 11.16 15.82
N GLU A 101 22.46 11.67 15.85
CA GLU A 101 21.57 11.62 17.01
C GLU A 101 20.42 10.61 16.86
N GLN A 102 20.30 9.93 15.73
CA GLN A 102 19.13 9.11 15.45
C GLN A 102 19.16 7.78 16.19
N ARG A 103 18.07 7.45 16.89
CA ARG A 103 17.98 6.22 17.68
C ARG A 103 17.69 5.01 16.78
N VAL A 104 18.27 3.86 17.12
CA VAL A 104 18.08 2.63 16.34
C VAL A 104 16.63 2.18 16.30
N ASP A 105 15.86 2.37 17.36
CA ASP A 105 14.45 2.00 17.39
C ASP A 105 13.57 2.86 16.48
N GLU A 106 13.94 4.13 16.25
CA GLU A 106 13.30 4.97 15.23
C GLU A 106 13.60 4.45 13.82
N LEU A 107 14.82 3.98 13.55
CA LEU A 107 15.17 3.35 12.28
C LEU A 107 14.40 2.04 12.05
N VAL A 108 14.15 1.28 13.13
CA VAL A 108 13.26 0.11 13.07
C VAL A 108 11.86 0.52 12.62
N GLU A 109 11.30 1.59 13.20
CA GLU A 109 9.97 2.08 12.81
C GLU A 109 9.92 2.57 11.35
N VAL A 110 10.97 3.26 10.89
CA VAL A 110 11.13 3.66 9.48
C VAL A 110 11.13 2.42 8.57
N PHE A 111 11.95 1.41 8.87
CA PHE A 111 12.01 0.18 8.09
C PHE A 111 10.66 -0.57 8.07
N LEU A 112 9.98 -0.67 9.20
CA LEU A 112 8.66 -1.29 9.29
C LEU A 112 7.60 -0.50 8.50
N SER A 113 7.72 0.83 8.45
CA SER A 113 6.86 1.68 7.63
C SER A 113 7.06 1.43 6.14
N PHE A 114 8.31 1.27 5.70
CA PHE A 114 8.60 0.82 4.33
C PHE A 114 8.06 -0.57 4.04
N LEU A 115 8.22 -1.54 4.96
CA LEU A 115 7.67 -2.89 4.80
C LEU A 115 6.15 -2.85 4.61
N PHE A 116 5.44 -2.05 5.42
CA PHE A 116 4.00 -1.87 5.27
C PHE A 116 3.63 -1.18 3.96
N ALA A 117 4.34 -0.11 3.57
CA ALA A 117 4.09 0.58 2.31
C ALA A 117 4.30 -0.33 1.08
N ILE A 118 5.30 -1.20 1.13
CA ILE A 118 5.65 -2.13 0.06
C ILE A 118 4.68 -3.31 -0.01
N ALA A 119 4.42 -3.98 1.11
CA ALA A 119 3.61 -5.20 1.13
C ALA A 119 2.10 -4.90 1.24
N GLY A 120 1.72 -3.97 2.12
CA GLY A 120 0.33 -3.62 2.39
C GLY A 120 -0.27 -2.75 1.29
N SER A 121 0.30 -1.56 1.06
CA SER A 121 -0.30 -0.59 0.14
C SER A 121 -0.37 -1.12 -1.29
N VAL A 122 0.71 -1.66 -1.84
CA VAL A 122 0.73 -2.24 -3.21
C VAL A 122 -0.28 -3.40 -3.32
N GLY A 123 -0.33 -4.27 -2.31
CA GLY A 123 -1.27 -5.38 -2.26
C GLY A 123 -2.73 -4.94 -2.24
N PHE A 124 -3.05 -3.87 -1.49
CA PHE A 124 -4.40 -3.29 -1.44
C PHE A 124 -4.80 -2.61 -2.74
N VAL A 125 -3.91 -1.86 -3.40
CA VAL A 125 -4.22 -1.26 -4.72
C VAL A 125 -4.50 -2.36 -5.74
N LEU A 126 -3.67 -3.41 -5.78
CA LEU A 126 -3.90 -4.55 -6.65
C LEU A 126 -5.23 -5.25 -6.33
N GLY A 127 -5.53 -5.46 -5.05
CA GLY A 127 -6.77 -6.08 -4.59
C GLY A 127 -8.01 -5.28 -4.99
N TRP A 128 -8.01 -3.96 -4.79
CA TRP A 128 -9.09 -3.08 -5.25
C TRP A 128 -9.25 -3.12 -6.76
N SER A 129 -8.14 -3.09 -7.50
CA SER A 129 -8.18 -3.13 -8.96
C SER A 129 -8.79 -4.42 -9.49
N LEU A 130 -8.44 -5.57 -8.91
CA LEU A 130 -9.02 -6.88 -9.26
C LEU A 130 -10.49 -7.00 -8.85
N TYR A 131 -10.83 -6.53 -7.64
CA TYR A 131 -12.21 -6.50 -7.15
C TYR A 131 -13.11 -5.70 -8.10
N LEU A 132 -12.68 -4.50 -8.47
CA LEU A 132 -13.43 -3.61 -9.35
C LEU A 132 -13.51 -4.15 -10.78
N ALA A 133 -12.40 -4.64 -11.34
CA ALA A 133 -12.38 -5.26 -12.67
C ALA A 133 -13.31 -6.49 -12.76
N GLY A 134 -13.47 -7.25 -11.67
CA GLY A 134 -14.35 -8.42 -11.65
C GLY A 134 -15.82 -8.13 -11.40
N THR A 135 -16.13 -7.05 -10.67
CA THR A 135 -17.50 -6.63 -10.37
C THR A 135 -18.07 -5.69 -11.42
N HIS A 136 -17.21 -5.08 -12.24
CA HIS A 136 -17.56 -4.20 -13.37
C HIS A 136 -16.87 -4.74 -14.63
N PRO A 137 -17.36 -5.86 -15.19
CA PRO A 137 -16.69 -6.52 -16.29
C PRO A 137 -16.75 -5.67 -17.56
N ASP A 138 -15.69 -4.91 -17.78
CA ASP A 138 -15.38 -4.27 -19.06
C ASP A 138 -14.08 -4.88 -19.61
N ARG A 139 -14.13 -5.36 -20.85
CA ARG A 139 -13.06 -6.19 -21.42
C ARG A 139 -11.97 -5.39 -22.12
N GLU A 140 -12.18 -4.11 -22.40
CA GLU A 140 -11.29 -3.31 -23.28
C GLU A 140 -10.62 -2.13 -22.60
N THR A 141 -10.49 -2.17 -21.27
CA THR A 141 -9.84 -1.10 -20.52
C THR A 141 -8.36 -1.41 -20.24
N PRO A 142 -7.42 -0.48 -20.51
CA PRO A 142 -6.03 -0.61 -20.09
C PRO A 142 -5.89 -0.81 -18.56
N PRO A 143 -5.01 -1.74 -18.09
CA PRO A 143 -4.78 -1.95 -16.66
C PRO A 143 -4.39 -0.68 -15.91
N GLU A 144 -3.67 0.25 -16.56
CA GLU A 144 -3.32 1.55 -16.00
C GLU A 144 -4.55 2.36 -15.58
N TRP A 145 -5.55 2.44 -16.46
CA TRP A 145 -6.78 3.20 -16.20
C TRP A 145 -7.61 2.56 -15.09
N MET A 146 -7.65 1.23 -15.03
CA MET A 146 -8.30 0.52 -13.93
C MET A 146 -7.63 0.83 -12.60
N VAL A 147 -6.29 0.87 -12.56
CA VAL A 147 -5.53 1.15 -11.33
C VAL A 147 -5.75 2.60 -10.87
N GLN A 148 -5.69 3.58 -11.77
CA GLN A 148 -5.93 4.98 -11.39
C GLN A 148 -7.36 5.20 -10.91
N GLU A 149 -8.34 4.57 -11.56
CA GLU A 149 -9.74 4.66 -11.14
C GLU A 149 -9.98 3.94 -9.80
N ALA A 150 -9.31 2.80 -9.56
CA ALA A 150 -9.35 2.13 -8.27
C ALA A 150 -8.74 3.00 -7.17
N LEU A 151 -7.62 3.69 -7.44
CA LEU A 151 -7.00 4.64 -6.52
C LEU A 151 -7.86 5.88 -6.26
N ARG A 152 -8.64 6.33 -7.25
CA ARG A 152 -9.60 7.43 -7.10
C ARG A 152 -10.76 7.02 -6.17
N LEU A 153 -11.36 5.86 -6.42
CA LEU A 153 -12.46 5.38 -5.60
C LEU A 153 -12.00 4.92 -4.23
N TRP A 154 -10.87 4.24 -4.13
CA TRP A 154 -10.42 3.61 -2.90
C TRP A 154 -8.94 3.91 -2.64
N PRO A 155 -8.60 5.18 -2.33
CA PRO A 155 -7.24 5.56 -2.00
C PRO A 155 -6.79 4.81 -0.74
N VAL A 156 -5.61 4.19 -0.79
CA VAL A 156 -5.06 3.44 0.35
C VAL A 156 -4.89 4.38 1.56
N ALA A 157 -4.29 5.55 1.33
CA ALA A 157 -4.21 6.64 2.30
C ALA A 157 -5.46 7.53 2.16
N TRP A 158 -6.56 7.10 2.78
CA TRP A 158 -7.88 7.71 2.63
C TRP A 158 -8.07 8.99 3.46
N GLN A 159 -7.24 9.20 4.49
CA GLN A 159 -7.18 10.39 5.32
C GLN A 159 -5.72 10.75 5.65
N LEU A 160 -5.41 12.05 5.67
CA LEU A 160 -4.08 12.60 5.86
C LEU A 160 -4.15 13.71 6.94
N GLY A 161 -3.84 13.36 8.19
CA GLY A 161 -3.83 14.29 9.33
C GLY A 161 -2.58 15.17 9.39
N ARG A 162 -2.74 16.40 9.85
CA ARG A 162 -1.67 17.41 10.05
C ARG A 162 -1.95 18.20 11.32
N HIS A 163 -0.90 18.48 12.08
CA HIS A 163 -0.95 19.44 13.17
C HIS A 163 -0.30 20.74 12.69
N PRO A 164 -1.00 21.88 12.73
CA PRO A 164 -0.44 23.17 12.37
C PRO A 164 0.72 23.54 13.31
N THR A 165 1.79 24.13 12.76
CA THR A 165 2.93 24.62 13.56
C THR A 165 2.74 26.06 14.03
N LYS A 166 1.73 26.74 13.49
CA LYS A 166 1.33 28.10 13.81
C LYS A 166 -0.14 28.28 13.44
N ASP A 167 -0.72 29.42 13.78
CA ASP A 167 -2.09 29.73 13.42
C ASP A 167 -2.22 29.99 11.91
N HIS A 168 -3.29 29.46 11.33
CA HIS A 168 -3.66 29.61 9.92
C HIS A 168 -5.14 29.98 9.80
N GLU A 169 -5.49 30.62 8.68
CA GLU A 169 -6.87 30.78 8.24
C GLU A 169 -7.09 29.95 6.98
N ILE A 170 -8.02 29.00 7.04
CA ILE A 170 -8.35 28.09 5.92
C ILE A 170 -9.82 28.27 5.60
N SER A 171 -10.13 28.82 4.42
CA SER A 171 -11.51 29.06 3.98
C SER A 171 -12.36 29.84 4.99
N GLY A 172 -11.77 30.83 5.67
CA GLY A 172 -12.43 31.63 6.70
C GLY A 172 -12.51 30.99 8.08
N VAL A 173 -11.90 29.82 8.27
CA VAL A 173 -11.82 29.12 9.56
C VAL A 173 -10.43 29.29 10.15
N SER A 174 -10.36 29.84 11.37
CA SER A 174 -9.12 29.88 12.14
C SER A 174 -8.75 28.50 12.66
N VAL A 175 -7.51 28.10 12.42
CA VAL A 175 -6.94 26.81 12.84
C VAL A 175 -5.63 27.08 13.55
N GLY A 176 -5.51 26.67 14.81
CA GLY A 176 -4.33 26.88 15.64
C GLY A 176 -3.49 25.62 15.85
N ALA A 177 -2.39 25.78 16.58
CA ALA A 177 -1.46 24.67 16.87
C ALA A 177 -2.06 23.53 17.73
N ALA A 178 -3.20 23.76 18.39
CA ALA A 178 -3.92 22.74 19.15
C ALA A 178 -4.88 21.89 18.29
N ASP A 179 -5.13 22.29 17.05
CA ASP A 179 -6.08 21.63 16.16
C ASP A 179 -5.41 20.52 15.34
N GLU A 180 -6.23 19.57 14.87
CA GLU A 180 -5.84 18.60 13.84
C GLU A 180 -6.61 18.90 12.54
N VAL A 181 -5.87 19.04 11.44
CA VAL A 181 -6.42 19.22 10.09
C VAL A 181 -6.31 17.91 9.34
N VAL A 182 -7.44 17.38 8.89
CA VAL A 182 -7.49 16.14 8.10
C VAL A 182 -7.91 16.42 6.67
N VAL A 183 -7.03 16.12 5.72
CA VAL A 183 -7.40 16.06 4.30
C VAL A 183 -7.87 14.65 3.99
N CYS A 184 -9.05 14.51 3.40
CA CYS A 184 -9.65 13.20 3.09
C CYS A 184 -9.68 12.96 1.57
N PRO A 185 -8.62 12.39 0.96
CA PRO A 185 -8.61 12.00 -0.45
C PRO A 185 -9.87 11.25 -0.88
N TYR A 186 -10.39 10.35 -0.03
CA TYR A 186 -11.62 9.60 -0.32
C TYR A 186 -12.83 10.49 -0.65
N LEU A 187 -13.00 11.60 0.07
CA LEU A 187 -14.07 12.58 -0.16
C LEU A 187 -13.73 13.52 -1.32
N VAL A 188 -12.49 14.01 -1.41
CA VAL A 188 -12.03 14.88 -2.49
C VAL A 188 -12.23 14.21 -3.85
N HIS A 189 -11.90 12.92 -3.94
CA HIS A 189 -12.03 12.10 -5.15
C HIS A 189 -13.49 11.80 -5.54
N ARG A 190 -14.45 12.11 -4.66
CA ARG A 190 -15.89 11.94 -4.87
C ARG A 190 -16.65 13.27 -4.99
N ASN A 191 -15.95 14.40 -5.00
CA ASN A 191 -16.60 15.68 -5.14
C ASN A 191 -17.11 15.85 -6.59
N PRO A 192 -18.44 16.01 -6.80
CA PRO A 192 -19.04 16.13 -8.13
C PRO A 192 -18.60 17.39 -8.89
N GLN A 193 -18.04 18.40 -8.21
CA GLN A 193 -17.45 19.57 -8.87
C GLN A 193 -16.21 19.21 -9.70
N TYR A 194 -15.52 18.11 -9.36
CA TYR A 194 -14.30 17.68 -10.03
C TYR A 194 -14.46 16.36 -10.80
N TRP A 195 -15.48 15.56 -10.48
CA TRP A 195 -15.65 14.21 -11.03
C TRP A 195 -17.08 13.97 -11.48
N SER A 196 -17.27 13.67 -12.77
CA SER A 196 -18.55 13.15 -13.27
C SER A 196 -18.78 11.73 -12.75
N GLU A 197 -20.04 11.42 -12.39
CA GLU A 197 -20.42 10.12 -11.82
C GLU A 197 -19.45 9.67 -10.71
N PRO A 198 -19.25 10.50 -9.66
CA PRO A 198 -18.09 10.41 -8.77
C PRO A 198 -18.00 9.10 -7.98
N THR A 199 -19.10 8.39 -7.82
CA THR A 199 -19.16 7.11 -7.09
C THR A 199 -18.99 5.89 -7.99
N SER A 200 -19.06 6.07 -9.31
CA SER A 200 -19.06 4.98 -10.29
C SER A 200 -17.62 4.63 -10.71
N PHE A 201 -17.33 3.34 -10.85
CA PHE A 201 -16.07 2.88 -11.41
C PHE A 201 -16.09 3.07 -12.93
N GLN A 202 -15.42 4.11 -13.41
CA GLN A 202 -15.32 4.41 -14.85
C GLN A 202 -13.87 4.63 -15.29
N PRO A 203 -13.11 3.57 -15.52
CA PRO A 203 -11.73 3.67 -15.99
C PRO A 203 -11.55 4.47 -17.29
N GLN A 204 -12.55 4.47 -18.17
CA GLN A 204 -12.49 5.17 -19.46
C GLN A 204 -12.26 6.68 -19.31
N ARG A 205 -12.54 7.26 -18.14
CA ARG A 205 -12.25 8.67 -17.87
C ARG A 205 -10.77 9.00 -18.01
N TRP A 206 -9.88 8.03 -17.78
CA TRP A 206 -8.43 8.17 -17.96
C TRP A 206 -7.98 8.16 -19.44
N SER A 207 -8.91 8.02 -20.39
CA SER A 207 -8.64 8.29 -21.81
C SER A 207 -8.44 9.79 -22.09
N SER A 208 -8.99 10.66 -21.23
CA SER A 208 -8.84 12.12 -21.35
C SER A 208 -7.62 12.61 -20.56
N PRO A 209 -6.75 13.44 -21.15
CA PRO A 209 -5.69 14.14 -20.42
C PRO A 209 -6.18 14.98 -19.23
N ASP A 210 -7.43 15.44 -19.25
CA ASP A 210 -8.00 16.27 -18.19
C ASP A 210 -8.16 15.51 -16.88
N ALA A 211 -8.47 14.21 -16.95
CA ALA A 211 -8.54 13.37 -15.76
C ALA A 211 -7.19 13.28 -15.04
N TRP A 212 -6.09 13.17 -15.80
CA TRP A 212 -4.72 13.13 -15.29
C TRP A 212 -4.25 14.46 -14.71
N ARG A 213 -4.80 15.58 -15.21
CA ARG A 213 -4.47 16.94 -14.74
C ARG A 213 -5.41 17.43 -13.65
N ASN A 214 -6.42 16.64 -13.26
CA ASN A 214 -7.40 17.04 -12.27
C ASN A 214 -6.73 17.26 -10.90
N PRO A 215 -6.75 18.48 -10.34
CA PRO A 215 -6.10 18.77 -9.06
C PRO A 215 -6.74 18.03 -7.88
N ALA A 216 -7.99 17.55 -8.03
CA ALA A 216 -8.64 16.72 -7.03
C ALA A 216 -8.10 15.27 -7.02
N PHE A 217 -7.28 14.86 -7.99
CA PHE A 217 -6.68 13.52 -8.00
C PHE A 217 -5.39 13.46 -7.18
N ILE A 218 -5.56 13.15 -5.89
CA ILE A 218 -4.47 13.08 -4.90
C ILE A 218 -4.31 11.71 -4.21
N PRO A 219 -4.28 10.57 -4.93
CA PRO A 219 -4.24 9.23 -4.33
C PRO A 219 -2.96 8.92 -3.55
N PHE A 220 -1.91 9.70 -3.80
CA PHE A 220 -0.59 9.57 -3.17
C PHE A 220 -0.26 10.79 -2.29
N GLY A 221 -1.26 11.60 -1.93
CA GLY A 221 -1.09 12.91 -1.31
C GLY A 221 -0.58 13.96 -2.29
N TYR A 222 -0.18 15.11 -1.76
CA TYR A 222 0.28 16.28 -2.51
C TYR A 222 1.37 17.04 -1.76
N GLY A 223 2.18 17.82 -2.49
CA GLY A 223 3.22 18.68 -1.92
C GLY A 223 4.45 17.91 -1.43
N PRO A 224 5.21 18.47 -0.46
CA PRO A 224 6.49 17.90 0.01
C PRO A 224 6.40 16.49 0.61
N HIS A 225 5.21 16.09 1.05
CA HIS A 225 4.94 14.77 1.63
C HIS A 225 4.21 13.83 0.65
N ARG A 226 4.15 14.15 -0.65
CA ARG A 226 3.64 13.23 -1.67
C ARG A 226 4.48 11.95 -1.64
N CYS A 227 3.82 10.80 -1.78
CA CYS A 227 4.50 9.51 -1.82
C CYS A 227 5.64 9.52 -2.85
N ILE A 228 6.86 9.26 -2.40
CA ILE A 228 8.05 9.20 -3.26
C ILE A 228 7.97 8.05 -4.28
N ALA A 229 7.21 7.00 -3.97
CA ALA A 229 7.05 5.83 -4.82
C ALA A 229 5.75 5.86 -5.66
N ALA A 230 5.10 7.01 -5.82
CA ALA A 230 3.79 7.11 -6.51
C ALA A 230 3.81 6.51 -7.93
N ASP A 231 4.79 6.90 -8.74
CA ASP A 231 4.86 6.49 -10.15
C ASP A 231 5.31 5.03 -10.25
N LEU A 232 6.29 4.61 -9.45
CA LEU A 232 6.72 3.22 -9.32
C LEU A 232 5.56 2.31 -8.91
N SER A 233 4.78 2.70 -7.90
CA SER A 233 3.67 1.89 -7.37
C SER A 233 2.57 1.74 -8.42
N SER A 234 2.22 2.83 -9.11
CA SER A 234 1.21 2.80 -10.17
C SER A 234 1.64 1.87 -11.30
N GLN A 235 2.85 2.05 -11.83
CA GLN A 235 3.38 1.21 -12.92
C GLN A 235 3.49 -0.26 -12.52
N LEU A 236 4.00 -0.52 -11.31
CA LEU A 236 4.11 -1.88 -10.79
C LEU A 236 2.73 -2.54 -10.72
N VAL A 237 1.75 -1.92 -10.07
CA VAL A 237 0.41 -2.51 -9.91
C VAL A 237 -0.27 -2.68 -11.27
N SER A 238 -0.14 -1.75 -12.21
CA SER A 238 -0.67 -1.88 -13.56
C SER A 238 -0.03 -3.05 -14.33
N ALA A 239 1.29 -3.26 -14.19
CA ALA A 239 1.96 -4.41 -14.76
C ALA A 239 1.50 -5.72 -14.11
N MET A 240 1.32 -5.74 -12.78
CA MET A 240 0.79 -6.89 -12.05
C MET A 240 -0.62 -7.25 -12.53
N LEU A 241 -1.50 -6.26 -12.59
CA LEU A 241 -2.88 -6.42 -13.05
C LEU A 241 -2.91 -6.92 -14.50
N GLY A 242 -2.17 -6.25 -15.40
CA GLY A 242 -2.08 -6.66 -16.81
C GLY A 242 -1.56 -8.08 -16.98
N ALA A 243 -0.56 -8.50 -16.20
CA ALA A 243 -0.07 -9.88 -16.25
C ALA A 243 -1.12 -10.91 -15.79
N ILE A 244 -1.96 -10.57 -14.81
CA ILE A 244 -3.05 -11.43 -14.35
C ILE A 244 -4.17 -11.49 -15.40
N LEU A 245 -4.60 -10.35 -15.93
CA LEU A 245 -5.74 -10.24 -16.86
C LEU A 245 -5.44 -10.76 -18.27
N ARG A 246 -4.17 -10.70 -18.72
CA ARG A 246 -3.78 -11.09 -20.09
C ARG A 246 -4.14 -12.54 -20.42
N SER A 247 -3.91 -13.45 -19.49
CA SER A 247 -4.07 -14.89 -19.71
C SER A 247 -5.27 -15.49 -18.99
N ASN A 248 -6.02 -14.68 -18.23
CA ASN A 248 -7.08 -15.18 -17.38
C ASN A 248 -8.39 -14.39 -17.53
N MET A 249 -9.49 -15.12 -17.46
CA MET A 249 -10.80 -14.59 -17.12
C MET A 249 -10.98 -14.75 -15.61
N LEU A 250 -11.30 -13.66 -14.93
CA LEU A 250 -11.46 -13.65 -13.49
C LEU A 250 -12.93 -13.66 -13.10
N SER A 251 -13.24 -14.26 -11.95
CA SER A 251 -14.54 -14.22 -11.31
C SER A 251 -14.33 -13.88 -9.84
N ILE A 252 -15.15 -12.95 -9.32
CA ILE A 252 -15.10 -12.47 -7.94
C ILE A 252 -16.36 -12.93 -7.22
N GLU A 253 -16.17 -13.58 -6.09
CA GLU A 253 -17.21 -13.88 -5.12
C GLU A 253 -16.93 -13.04 -3.86
N ALA A 254 -17.77 -12.05 -3.61
CA ALA A 254 -17.65 -11.17 -2.45
C ALA A 254 -18.90 -11.35 -1.58
N HIS A 255 -18.70 -11.76 -0.33
CA HIS A 255 -19.79 -11.89 0.64
C HIS A 255 -20.11 -10.55 1.32
N GLU A 256 -19.16 -9.60 1.28
CA GLU A 256 -19.29 -8.25 1.82
C GLU A 256 -18.90 -7.22 0.76
N THR A 257 -19.50 -6.03 0.83
CA THR A 257 -19.20 -4.91 -0.06
C THR A 257 -18.45 -3.78 0.64
N ARG A 258 -18.32 -3.85 1.98
CA ARG A 258 -17.72 -2.78 2.77
C ARG A 258 -16.20 -2.93 2.84
N PRO A 259 -15.44 -1.84 2.67
CA PRO A 259 -13.99 -1.89 2.82
C PRO A 259 -13.60 -2.21 4.27
N THR A 260 -12.40 -2.77 4.44
CA THR A 260 -11.74 -2.78 5.74
C THR A 260 -11.00 -1.46 5.92
N VAL A 261 -11.46 -0.65 6.88
CA VAL A 261 -10.90 0.69 7.14
C VAL A 261 -10.05 0.67 8.41
N ALA A 262 -8.75 0.91 8.24
CA ALA A 262 -7.79 1.11 9.32
C ALA A 262 -6.81 2.23 8.93
N ALA A 263 -5.54 2.12 9.32
CA ALA A 263 -4.47 3.00 8.84
C ALA A 263 -4.35 3.03 7.30
N ALA A 264 -4.83 1.97 6.64
CA ALA A 264 -5.03 1.90 5.21
C ALA A 264 -6.44 1.38 4.90
N MET A 265 -6.96 1.74 3.73
CA MET A 265 -8.23 1.24 3.22
C MET A 265 -8.03 0.02 2.31
N ALA A 266 -8.41 -1.16 2.78
CA ALA A 266 -8.32 -2.40 2.04
C ALA A 266 -9.69 -2.80 1.45
N PRO A 267 -9.72 -3.56 0.34
CA PRO A 267 -10.97 -4.07 -0.22
C PRO A 267 -11.72 -4.96 0.78
N PRO A 268 -13.04 -5.14 0.59
CA PRO A 268 -13.75 -6.20 1.30
C PRO A 268 -13.05 -7.56 1.07
N PRO A 269 -13.17 -8.51 1.99
CA PRO A 269 -12.74 -9.88 1.72
C PRO A 269 -13.49 -10.44 0.50
N PHE A 270 -12.75 -10.99 -0.46
CA PHE A 270 -13.34 -11.64 -1.64
C PHE A 270 -12.53 -12.85 -2.07
N ARG A 271 -13.21 -13.82 -2.67
CA ARG A 271 -12.59 -14.96 -3.33
C ARG A 271 -12.48 -14.68 -4.82
N MET A 272 -11.26 -14.83 -5.36
CA MET A 272 -11.00 -14.69 -6.78
C MET A 272 -10.72 -16.06 -7.39
N THR A 273 -11.43 -16.36 -8.48
CA THR A 273 -11.16 -17.52 -9.33
C THR A 273 -10.60 -17.08 -10.67
N LEU A 274 -9.50 -17.69 -11.11
CA LEU A 274 -8.89 -17.48 -12.43
C LEU A 274 -9.17 -18.69 -13.32
N ARG A 275 -9.64 -18.42 -14.54
CA ARG A 275 -9.77 -19.41 -15.61
C ARG A 275 -8.91 -18.97 -16.80
N PRO A 276 -8.14 -19.85 -17.45
CA PRO A 276 -7.40 -19.48 -18.65
C PRO A 276 -8.31 -18.86 -19.70
N ARG A 277 -7.85 -17.80 -20.38
CA ARG A 277 -8.46 -17.36 -21.63
C ARG A 277 -8.08 -18.39 -22.69
N GLY A 278 -9.10 -19.01 -23.31
CA GLY A 278 -8.92 -19.93 -24.43
C GLY A 278 -8.31 -19.26 -25.66
#